data_AF-A0A2H0W7J5-F1
#
_entry.id   AF-A0A2H0W7J5-F1
#
_cell.length_a   1.000
_cell.length_b   1.000
_cell.length_c   1.000
_cell.angle_alpha   90.00
_cell.angle_beta   90.00
_cell.angle_gamma   90.00
#
_symmetry.space_group_name_H-M   'P 1'
#
loop_
_entity.id
_entity.type
_entity.pdbx_description
1 polymer ?
#
loop_
_entity_poly.entity_id
_entity_poly.type
_entity_poly.pdbx_seq_one_letter_code
_entity_poly.pdbx_strand_id
1 'polypeptide(L)'
;MNTANLYKADGVDVEAGDAFSEHAGTVCRGNWKNSPFVEVYDLSDGFFRGVRGFRLRHLPRGYLIDKTSDGSGTKVVLSAAAGLYRQAACDLLAMCSTDLTRNGGMSLVFNNVLDVKSLGEPGTPQHQAFIQLIEGLGDVAKQLASSCSAVRQPNCQSVSVRKIRKQTSSSTAQGR
;
A
#
# COMPACT_ATOMS: atom_id res chain seq x y z
N MET A 1 15.74 -33.13 -15.58
CA MET A 1 14.55 -32.26 -15.52
C MET A 1 15.01 -30.91 -15.01
N ASN A 2 14.83 -29.85 -15.79
CA ASN A 2 15.30 -28.51 -15.46
C ASN A 2 14.50 -27.99 -14.27
N THR A 3 15.12 -27.81 -13.10
CA THR A 3 14.52 -27.25 -11.87
C THR A 3 14.18 -25.77 -11.98
N ALA A 4 14.17 -25.24 -13.21
CA ALA A 4 13.73 -23.90 -13.53
C ALA A 4 12.20 -23.83 -13.36
N ASN A 5 11.80 -23.48 -12.14
CA ASN A 5 10.62 -22.69 -11.82
C ASN A 5 9.29 -23.42 -11.52
N LEU A 6 9.31 -24.46 -10.68
CA LEU A 6 8.10 -25.01 -10.05
C LEU A 6 7.25 -23.91 -9.36
N TYR A 7 7.88 -22.93 -8.73
CA TYR A 7 7.18 -21.78 -8.11
C TYR A 7 6.42 -20.93 -9.13
N LYS A 8 7.03 -20.62 -10.29
CA LYS A 8 6.36 -19.87 -11.36
C LYS A 8 5.24 -20.68 -12.01
N ALA A 9 5.40 -22.00 -12.15
CA ALA A 9 4.33 -22.90 -12.59
C ALA A 9 3.15 -22.94 -11.60
N ASP A 10 3.44 -22.84 -10.30
CA ASP A 10 2.45 -22.64 -9.23
C ASP A 10 1.95 -21.18 -9.15
N GLY A 11 2.28 -20.33 -10.12
CA GLY A 11 1.83 -18.93 -10.20
C GLY A 11 2.45 -18.00 -9.16
N VAL A 12 3.54 -18.41 -8.52
CA VAL A 12 4.35 -17.60 -7.61
C VAL A 12 5.56 -17.10 -8.38
N ASP A 13 5.43 -15.91 -8.98
CA ASP A 13 6.56 -15.21 -9.58
C ASP A 13 7.28 -14.39 -8.51
N VAL A 14 8.40 -14.92 -8.03
CA VAL A 14 9.22 -14.29 -6.99
C VAL A 14 9.92 -13.04 -7.53
N GLU A 15 10.40 -13.10 -8.77
CA GLU A 15 11.16 -12.00 -9.40
C GLU A 15 10.25 -10.80 -9.67
N ALA A 16 9.06 -11.02 -10.23
CA ALA A 16 8.06 -9.97 -10.40
C ALA A 16 7.59 -9.40 -9.06
N GLY A 17 7.50 -10.25 -8.03
CA GLY A 17 7.19 -9.86 -6.67
C GLY A 17 8.26 -8.96 -6.06
N ASP A 18 9.54 -9.29 -6.21
CA ASP A 18 10.66 -8.53 -5.67
C ASP A 18 10.85 -7.20 -6.41
N ALA A 19 10.68 -7.18 -7.74
CA ALA A 19 10.72 -5.95 -8.53
C ALA A 19 9.58 -4.97 -8.16
N PHE A 20 8.34 -5.48 -8.04
CA PHE A 20 7.20 -4.66 -7.61
C PHE A 20 7.40 -4.13 -6.18
N SER A 21 7.94 -4.98 -5.31
CA SER A 21 8.28 -4.67 -3.93
C SER A 21 9.35 -3.57 -3.84
N GLU A 22 10.42 -3.66 -4.63
CA GLU A 22 11.45 -2.63 -4.70
C GLU A 22 10.90 -1.28 -5.18
N HIS A 23 10.07 -1.30 -6.21
CA HIS A 23 9.39 -0.10 -6.70
C HIS A 23 8.51 0.53 -5.61
N ALA A 24 7.67 -0.28 -4.94
CA ALA A 24 6.85 0.21 -3.85
C ALA A 24 7.68 0.77 -2.68
N GLY A 25 8.80 0.12 -2.35
CA GLY A 25 9.76 0.63 -1.37
C GLY A 25 10.31 2.01 -1.74
N THR A 26 10.62 2.24 -3.02
CA THR A 26 11.09 3.54 -3.51
C THR A 26 10.03 4.64 -3.35
N VAL A 27 8.78 4.35 -3.72
CA VAL A 27 7.66 5.29 -3.54
C VAL A 27 7.43 5.59 -2.05
N CYS A 28 7.54 4.59 -1.18
CA CYS A 28 7.45 4.78 0.28
C CYS A 28 8.54 5.70 0.81
N ARG A 29 9.79 5.44 0.44
CA ARG A 29 10.95 6.23 0.89
C ARG A 29 10.83 7.70 0.54
N GLY A 30 10.27 7.99 -0.64
CA GLY A 30 9.99 9.36 -1.07
C GLY A 30 9.03 10.13 -0.17
N ASN A 31 8.27 9.46 0.70
CA ASN A 31 7.23 10.05 1.54
C ASN A 31 7.56 10.08 3.05
N TRP A 32 8.72 9.57 3.47
CA TRP A 32 9.07 9.47 4.89
C TRP A 32 9.17 10.84 5.61
N LYS A 33 9.40 11.92 4.87
CA LYS A 33 9.58 13.28 5.41
C LYS A 33 8.33 14.17 5.28
N ASN A 34 7.18 13.60 4.93
CA ASN A 34 5.94 14.33 4.64
C ASN A 34 5.26 15.03 5.85
N SER A 35 5.61 14.72 7.10
CA SER A 35 5.05 15.32 8.31
C SER A 35 6.13 15.44 9.37
N PRO A 36 6.07 16.50 10.20
CA PRO A 36 7.02 16.70 11.31
C PRO A 36 6.77 15.77 12.51
N PHE A 37 5.66 15.01 12.50
CA PHE A 37 5.22 14.21 13.63
C PHE A 37 5.68 12.75 13.60
N VAL A 38 6.12 12.22 12.45
CA VAL A 38 6.58 10.84 12.34
C VAL A 38 8.01 10.79 11.83
N GLU A 39 8.82 9.99 12.51
CA GLU A 39 10.15 9.61 12.07
C GLU A 39 10.16 8.12 11.74
N VAL A 40 10.43 7.78 10.49
CA VAL A 40 10.51 6.39 10.03
C VAL A 40 11.93 5.88 10.20
N TYR A 41 12.06 4.68 10.78
CA TYR A 41 13.31 3.94 10.91
C TYR A 41 13.25 2.70 10.04
N ASP A 42 14.17 2.62 9.08
CA ASP A 42 14.37 1.42 8.31
C ASP A 42 15.39 0.52 9.02
N LEU A 43 14.91 -0.60 9.57
CA LEU A 43 15.75 -1.62 10.20
C LEU A 43 16.09 -2.75 9.23
N SER A 44 15.80 -2.54 7.94
CA SER A 44 15.85 -3.56 6.91
C SER A 44 16.83 -3.26 5.79
N ASP A 45 17.72 -2.27 5.97
CA ASP A 45 18.74 -1.88 4.98
C ASP A 45 18.18 -1.71 3.55
N GLY A 46 16.94 -1.21 3.43
CA GLY A 46 16.26 -0.99 2.15
C GLY A 46 15.52 -2.20 1.58
N PHE A 47 15.60 -3.40 2.20
CA PHE A 47 14.87 -4.58 1.74
C PHE A 47 13.37 -4.44 1.94
N PHE A 48 12.58 -4.79 0.92
CA PHE A 48 11.13 -4.60 0.97
C PHE A 48 10.40 -5.38 2.07
N ARG A 49 10.92 -6.54 2.51
CA ARG A 49 10.22 -7.39 3.49
C ARG A 49 10.56 -7.12 4.95
N GLY A 50 11.41 -6.13 5.26
CA GLY A 50 11.86 -5.95 6.63
C GLY A 50 11.01 -5.03 7.50
N VAL A 51 11.44 -4.90 8.76
CA VAL A 51 10.74 -4.13 9.78
C VAL A 51 10.99 -2.64 9.53
N ARG A 52 9.91 -1.86 9.44
CA ARG A 52 9.98 -0.40 9.45
C ARG A 52 9.31 0.05 10.72
N GLY A 53 10.13 0.53 11.63
CA GLY A 53 9.64 1.20 12.82
C GLY A 53 9.28 2.64 12.50
N PHE A 54 8.45 3.23 13.33
CA PHE A 54 8.29 4.67 13.33
C PHE A 54 8.20 5.17 14.77
N ARG A 55 8.64 6.41 14.97
CA ARG A 55 8.53 7.12 16.25
C ARG A 55 7.70 8.36 16.05
N LEU A 56 6.75 8.57 16.95
CA LEU A 56 5.96 9.80 17.00
C LEU A 56 6.74 10.87 17.76
N ARG A 57 6.82 12.07 17.21
CA ARG A 57 7.50 13.24 17.80
C ARG A 57 6.57 14.45 17.73
N HIS A 58 6.82 15.44 18.58
CA HIS A 58 6.09 16.71 18.59
C HIS A 58 4.56 16.61 18.71
N LEU A 59 4.04 15.49 19.24
CA LEU A 59 2.62 15.34 19.51
C LEU A 59 2.24 16.01 20.85
N PRO A 60 1.02 16.57 20.97
CA PRO A 60 0.51 17.11 22.21
C PRO A 60 0.51 16.08 23.34
N ARG A 61 0.63 16.53 24.60
CA ARG A 61 0.50 15.62 25.75
C ARG A 61 -0.91 15.04 25.81
N GLY A 62 -1.01 13.76 26.19
CA GLY A 62 -2.29 13.06 26.31
C GLY A 62 -2.91 12.63 24.97
N TYR A 63 -2.11 12.56 23.90
CA TYR A 63 -2.57 12.02 22.62
C TYR A 63 -2.97 10.54 22.75
N LEU A 64 -3.93 10.14 21.94
CA LEU A 64 -4.33 8.74 21.76
C LEU A 64 -3.92 8.29 20.36
N ILE A 65 -3.54 7.03 20.25
CA ILE A 65 -3.27 6.39 18.96
C ILE A 65 -4.51 5.57 18.62
N ASP A 66 -5.14 5.91 17.51
CA ASP A 66 -6.21 5.14 16.90
C ASP A 66 -5.73 4.55 15.57
N LYS A 67 -6.29 3.40 15.21
CA LYS A 67 -6.02 2.72 13.95
C LYS A 67 -7.33 2.21 13.37
N THR A 68 -7.65 2.73 12.18
CA THR A 68 -8.70 2.17 11.34
C THR A 68 -8.10 1.36 10.19
N SER A 69 -8.92 0.50 9.61
CA SER A 69 -8.61 -0.25 8.40
C SER A 69 -9.88 -0.37 7.58
N ASP A 70 -9.79 -0.03 6.30
CA ASP A 70 -10.89 -0.17 5.36
C ASP A 70 -10.39 -0.71 4.01
N GLY A 71 -11.32 -1.08 3.14
CA GLY A 71 -11.05 -1.50 1.77
C GLY A 71 -11.89 -0.69 0.77
N SER A 72 -11.46 -0.66 -0.48
CA SER A 72 -12.19 0.02 -1.57
C SER A 72 -13.52 -0.67 -1.95
N GLY A 73 -13.86 -1.80 -1.31
CA GLY A 73 -15.08 -2.57 -1.57
C GLY A 73 -15.19 -3.04 -3.03
N THR A 74 -16.42 -3.09 -3.55
CA THR A 74 -16.69 -3.49 -4.95
C THR A 74 -16.33 -2.42 -5.98
N LYS A 75 -16.02 -1.18 -5.55
CA LYS A 75 -15.64 -0.07 -6.44
C LYS A 75 -14.39 -0.40 -7.25
N VAL A 76 -13.52 -1.29 -6.75
CA VAL A 76 -12.32 -1.76 -7.46
C VAL A 76 -12.63 -2.33 -8.84
N VAL A 77 -13.79 -2.99 -9.01
CA VAL A 77 -14.21 -3.55 -10.30
C VAL A 77 -14.48 -2.43 -11.31
N LEU A 78 -15.14 -1.35 -10.87
CA LEU A 78 -15.43 -0.19 -11.72
C LEU A 78 -14.17 0.61 -12.03
N SER A 79 -13.33 0.87 -11.03
CA SER A 79 -12.07 1.59 -11.24
C SER A 79 -11.13 0.82 -12.15
N ALA A 80 -11.08 -0.52 -12.03
CA ALA A 80 -10.29 -1.36 -12.93
C ALA A 80 -10.86 -1.38 -14.36
N ALA A 81 -12.19 -1.46 -14.53
CA ALA A 81 -12.83 -1.40 -15.83
C ALA A 81 -12.61 -0.04 -16.54
N ALA A 82 -12.55 1.05 -15.77
CA ALA A 82 -12.29 2.39 -16.27
C ALA A 82 -10.80 2.74 -16.43
N GLY A 83 -9.88 1.86 -16.01
CA GLY A 83 -8.43 2.13 -16.04
C GLY A 83 -7.97 3.20 -15.04
N LEU A 84 -8.76 3.50 -14.01
CA LEU A 84 -8.54 4.59 -13.04
C LEU A 84 -7.78 4.11 -11.80
N TYR A 85 -6.62 3.47 -11.99
CA TYR A 85 -5.87 2.84 -10.89
C TYR A 85 -5.25 3.85 -9.91
N ARG A 86 -4.73 4.98 -10.41
CA ARG A 86 -4.22 6.06 -9.56
C ARG A 86 -5.29 6.67 -8.67
N GLN A 87 -6.51 6.80 -9.18
CA GLN A 87 -7.63 7.36 -8.43
C GLN A 87 -8.19 6.36 -7.41
N ALA A 88 -8.19 5.06 -7.73
CA ALA A 88 -8.57 4.01 -6.79
C ALA A 88 -7.71 4.03 -5.50
N ALA A 89 -6.43 4.36 -5.63
CA ALA A 89 -5.54 4.56 -4.49
C ALA A 89 -5.96 5.75 -3.61
N CYS A 90 -6.36 6.86 -4.21
CA CYS A 90 -6.88 8.03 -3.51
C CYS A 90 -8.16 7.68 -2.74
N ASP A 91 -9.09 6.96 -3.38
CA ASP A 91 -10.33 6.51 -2.76
C ASP A 91 -10.07 5.67 -1.50
N LEU A 92 -9.11 4.73 -1.57
CA LEU A 92 -8.75 3.89 -0.42
C LEU A 92 -8.25 4.71 0.77
N LEU A 93 -7.36 5.68 0.49
CA LEU A 93 -6.84 6.54 1.55
C LEU A 93 -7.93 7.45 2.12
N ALA A 94 -8.81 7.98 1.27
CA ALA A 94 -9.94 8.81 1.69
C ALA A 94 -10.88 8.07 2.64
N MET A 95 -11.24 6.82 2.32
CA MET A 95 -12.08 5.99 3.20
C MET A 95 -11.44 5.81 4.58
N CYS A 96 -10.17 5.39 4.64
CA CYS A 96 -9.49 5.17 5.92
C CYS A 96 -9.27 6.49 6.69
N SER A 97 -8.94 7.56 6.00
CA SER A 97 -8.58 8.82 6.64
C SER A 97 -9.79 9.58 7.16
N THR A 98 -10.94 9.47 6.49
CA THR A 98 -12.17 10.16 6.89
C THR A 98 -12.78 9.58 8.16
N ASP A 99 -12.62 8.28 8.40
CA ASP A 99 -13.00 7.64 9.67
C ASP A 99 -12.24 8.22 10.86
N LEU A 100 -10.94 8.48 10.69
CA LEU A 100 -10.11 9.10 11.74
C LEU A 100 -10.49 10.56 11.96
N THR A 101 -10.68 11.34 10.88
CA THR A 101 -10.97 12.78 11.00
C THR A 101 -12.37 13.05 11.53
N ARG A 102 -13.32 12.12 11.37
CA ARG A 102 -14.66 12.21 11.96
C ARG A 102 -14.60 12.38 13.48
N ASN A 103 -13.63 11.77 14.14
CA ASN A 103 -13.43 11.86 15.59
C ASN A 103 -12.40 12.94 15.99
N GLY A 104 -12.02 13.83 15.06
CA GLY A 104 -10.98 14.84 15.28
C GLY A 104 -9.55 14.28 15.24
N GLY A 105 -9.38 13.04 14.78
CA GLY A 105 -8.07 12.40 14.61
C GLY A 105 -7.30 12.98 13.42
N MET A 106 -5.99 12.94 13.53
CA MET A 106 -5.07 13.22 12.43
C MET A 106 -4.47 11.89 11.99
N SER A 107 -4.76 11.48 10.76
CA SER A 107 -4.03 10.36 10.17
C SER A 107 -2.54 10.74 10.10
N LEU A 108 -1.64 9.77 10.27
CA LEU A 108 -0.19 10.01 10.25
C LEU A 108 0.54 8.93 9.48
N VAL A 109 0.15 7.67 9.67
CA VAL A 109 0.80 6.50 9.09
C VAL A 109 -0.26 5.67 8.38
N PHE A 110 0.02 5.23 7.16
CA PHE A 110 -0.87 4.34 6.42
C PHE A 110 -0.12 3.07 6.00
N ASN A 111 -0.86 1.98 5.94
CA ASN A 111 -0.32 0.68 5.60
C ASN A 111 -1.40 0.00 4.79
N ASN A 112 -1.02 -0.54 3.65
CA ASN A 112 -1.94 -1.16 2.73
C ASN A 112 -1.57 -2.60 2.46
N VAL A 113 -2.56 -3.36 2.04
CA VAL A 113 -2.40 -4.75 1.63
C VAL A 113 -2.96 -4.84 0.23
N LEU A 114 -2.12 -5.23 -0.72
CA LEU A 114 -2.55 -5.53 -2.09
C LEU A 114 -2.62 -7.04 -2.23
N ASP A 115 -3.85 -7.56 -2.24
CA ASP A 115 -4.09 -8.98 -2.40
C ASP A 115 -4.60 -9.29 -3.81
N VAL A 116 -3.79 -10.03 -4.57
CA VAL A 116 -4.04 -10.32 -5.99
C VAL A 116 -3.63 -11.75 -6.32
N LYS A 117 -4.33 -12.35 -7.29
CA LYS A 117 -4.02 -13.71 -7.75
C LYS A 117 -2.65 -13.81 -8.43
N SER A 118 -2.26 -12.77 -9.17
CA SER A 118 -0.97 -12.64 -9.84
C SER A 118 -0.68 -11.15 -10.06
N LEU A 119 0.59 -10.76 -10.03
CA LEU A 119 1.05 -9.41 -10.39
C LEU A 119 1.11 -9.20 -11.92
N GLY A 120 1.00 -10.27 -12.70
CA GLY A 120 1.34 -10.26 -14.12
C GLY A 120 2.85 -10.19 -14.36
N GLU A 121 3.27 -10.53 -15.57
CA GLU A 121 4.67 -10.38 -15.97
C GLU A 121 5.02 -8.87 -16.07
N PRO A 122 6.27 -8.47 -15.78
CA PRO A 122 6.72 -7.11 -15.98
C PRO A 122 6.40 -6.60 -17.40
N GLY A 123 5.84 -5.39 -17.51
CA GLY A 123 5.44 -4.79 -18.78
C GLY A 123 4.02 -5.14 -19.25
N THR A 124 3.32 -6.09 -18.61
CA THR A 124 1.91 -6.34 -18.90
C THR A 124 1.01 -5.19 -18.40
N PRO A 125 -0.18 -4.97 -19.02
CA PRO A 125 -1.14 -3.99 -18.53
C PRO A 125 -1.54 -4.21 -17.07
N GLN A 126 -1.60 -5.47 -16.61
CA GLN A 126 -1.91 -5.79 -15.21
C GLN A 126 -0.81 -5.32 -14.26
N HIS A 127 0.46 -5.59 -14.60
CA HIS A 127 1.59 -5.14 -13.80
C HIS A 127 1.64 -3.61 -13.74
N GLN A 128 1.43 -2.94 -14.88
CA GLN A 128 1.38 -1.48 -14.95
C GLN A 128 0.25 -0.88 -14.13
N ALA A 129 -0.92 -1.53 -14.08
CA ALA A 129 -2.03 -1.10 -13.23
C ALA A 129 -1.65 -1.09 -11.74
N PHE A 130 -0.91 -2.10 -11.27
CA PHE A 130 -0.47 -2.15 -9.88
C PHE A 130 0.60 -1.11 -9.58
N ILE A 131 1.53 -0.88 -10.51
CA ILE A 131 2.51 0.22 -10.39
C ILE A 131 1.78 1.56 -10.25
N GLN A 132 0.82 1.84 -11.13
CA GLN A 132 0.00 3.05 -11.06
C GLN A 132 -0.77 3.19 -9.74
N LEU A 133 -1.24 2.08 -9.17
CA LEU A 133 -1.91 2.10 -7.87
C LEU A 133 -0.95 2.52 -6.74
N ILE A 134 0.29 2.02 -6.74
CA ILE A 134 1.30 2.42 -5.75
C ILE A 134 1.76 3.86 -5.95
N GLU A 135 1.99 4.27 -7.20
CA GLU A 135 2.30 5.65 -7.54
C GLU A 135 1.19 6.61 -7.09
N GLY A 136 -0.07 6.24 -7.32
CA GLY A 136 -1.23 7.03 -6.88
C GLY A 136 -1.26 7.21 -5.36
N LEU A 137 -0.95 6.15 -4.58
CA LEU A 137 -0.82 6.27 -3.13
C LEU A 137 0.32 7.22 -2.74
N GLY A 138 1.44 7.15 -3.46
CA GLY A 138 2.58 8.04 -3.26
C GLY A 138 2.25 9.51 -3.58
N ASP A 139 1.52 9.76 -4.66
CA ASP A 139 1.11 11.09 -5.11
C ASP A 139 0.17 11.73 -4.09
N VAL A 140 -0.83 10.99 -3.61
CA VAL A 140 -1.78 11.50 -2.60
C VAL A 140 -1.07 11.78 -1.28
N ALA A 141 -0.13 10.93 -0.85
CA ALA A 141 0.65 11.18 0.36
C ALA A 141 1.46 12.49 0.27
N LYS A 142 1.98 12.85 -0.92
CA LYS A 142 2.68 14.12 -1.15
C LYS A 142 1.72 15.31 -1.18
N GLN A 143 0.56 15.15 -1.81
CA GLN A 143 -0.45 16.21 -1.87
C GLN A 143 -0.98 16.58 -0.47
N LEU A 144 -1.23 15.59 0.37
CA LEU A 144 -1.63 15.80 1.75
C LEU A 144 -0.51 16.50 2.54
N ALA A 145 0.75 16.17 2.28
CA ALA A 145 1.90 16.84 2.89
C ALA A 145 2.04 18.32 2.49
N SER A 146 1.75 18.69 1.24
CA SER A 146 1.88 20.08 0.76
C SER A 146 0.70 20.97 1.16
N SER A 147 -0.48 20.40 1.38
CA SER A 147 -1.66 21.11 1.91
C SER A 147 -1.51 21.55 3.39
N CYS A 148 -0.38 21.23 4.01
CA CYS A 148 -0.10 21.34 5.44
C CYS A 148 0.08 22.78 5.99
N SER A 149 -0.16 23.83 5.20
CA SER A 149 -0.08 25.23 5.66
C SER A 149 -1.39 25.79 6.24
N ALA A 150 -2.53 25.10 6.07
CA ALA A 150 -3.79 25.54 6.65
C ALA A 150 -4.66 24.35 7.08
N VAL A 151 -4.81 24.20 8.39
CA VAL A 151 -5.98 23.65 9.11
C VAL A 151 -6.87 22.66 8.33
N ARG A 152 -6.96 21.42 8.86
CA ARG A 152 -8.12 20.48 8.72
C ARG A 152 -8.08 19.43 7.58
N GLN A 153 -6.97 18.72 7.37
CA GLN A 153 -6.96 17.50 6.53
C GLN A 153 -6.15 16.33 7.15
N PRO A 154 -6.52 15.07 6.84
CA PRO A 154 -5.84 13.89 7.37
C PRO A 154 -4.46 13.72 6.74
N ASN A 155 -3.41 13.61 7.54
CA ASN A 155 -2.06 13.41 7.04
C ASN A 155 -1.79 11.91 6.82
N CYS A 156 -0.88 11.54 5.94
CA CYS A 156 -0.54 10.13 5.72
C CYS A 156 0.89 10.05 5.19
N GLN A 157 1.81 9.47 5.98
CA GLN A 157 3.25 9.52 5.74
C GLN A 157 3.90 8.21 5.31
N SER A 158 3.16 7.13 5.17
CA SER A 158 3.75 5.91 4.67
C SER A 158 2.68 5.10 4.01
N VAL A 159 3.04 4.38 2.95
CA VAL A 159 2.15 3.48 2.23
C VAL A 159 2.91 2.16 2.17
N SER A 160 3.07 1.50 3.31
CA SER A 160 3.75 0.20 3.26
C SER A 160 2.79 -0.82 2.67
N VAL A 161 3.03 -1.30 1.45
CA VAL A 161 2.32 -2.48 0.93
C VAL A 161 2.85 -3.69 1.71
N ARG A 162 2.02 -4.42 2.43
CA ARG A 162 2.41 -5.70 3.03
C ARG A 162 1.45 -6.79 2.62
N LYS A 163 2.02 -7.78 1.92
CA LYS A 163 1.50 -9.14 1.66
C LYS A 163 0.66 -9.29 0.39
N ILE A 164 1.31 -9.83 -0.63
CA ILE A 164 0.67 -10.51 -1.76
C ILE A 164 0.49 -11.97 -1.32
N ARG A 165 -0.74 -12.45 -1.09
CA ARG A 165 -0.98 -13.85 -0.73
C ARG A 165 -1.93 -14.47 -1.76
N LYS A 166 -1.45 -15.43 -2.53
CA LYS A 166 -2.33 -16.24 -3.39
C LYS A 166 -3.45 -16.85 -2.52
N GLN A 167 -4.72 -16.61 -2.87
CA GLN A 167 -5.78 -17.56 -2.53
C GLN A 167 -5.52 -18.81 -3.37
N THR A 168 -4.96 -19.85 -2.74
CA THR A 168 -4.96 -21.20 -3.29
C THR A 168 -6.42 -21.57 -3.56
N SER A 169 -6.79 -21.69 -4.84
CA SER A 169 -8.01 -22.41 -5.21
C SER A 169 -7.88 -23.81 -4.63
N SER A 170 -8.72 -24.14 -3.67
CA SER A 170 -8.87 -25.50 -3.17
C SER A 170 -9.07 -26.42 -4.37
N SER A 171 -8.14 -27.36 -4.50
CA SER A 171 -8.21 -28.46 -5.44
C SER A 171 -9.59 -29.11 -5.39
N THR A 172 -10.15 -29.31 -6.57
CA THR A 172 -11.22 -30.24 -6.94
C THR A 172 -11.33 -31.41 -5.95
N ALA A 173 -12.25 -31.28 -4.98
CA ALA A 173 -12.83 -32.41 -4.29
C ALA A 173 -14.06 -32.86 -5.09
N GLN A 174 -13.82 -33.51 -6.24
CA GLN A 174 -14.81 -34.36 -6.88
C GLN A 174 -14.34 -35.80 -6.71
N GLY A 175 -14.59 -36.31 -5.51
CA GLY A 175 -14.78 -37.73 -5.28
C GLY A 175 -16.28 -38.00 -5.31
N ARG A 176 -16.76 -38.55 -6.42
CA ARG A 176 -17.80 -39.58 -6.55
C ARG A 176 -18.13 -39.81 -8.02
#